data_AF-A0A9D4EPP1-F1
#
_entry.id   AF-A0A9D4EPP1-F1
#
_cell.length_a   1.000
_cell.length_b   1.000
_cell.length_c   1.000
_cell.angle_alpha   90.00
_cell.angle_beta   90.00
_cell.angle_gamma   90.00
#
_symmetry.space_group_name_H-M   'P 1'
#
loop_
_entity.id
_entity.type
_entity.pdbx_description
1 polymer ?
#
loop_
_entity_poly.entity_id
_entity_poly.type
_entity_poly.pdbx_seq_one_letter_code
_entity_poly.pdbx_strand_id
1 'polypeptide(L)'
;MDREDYVKKLKCEMSDSETYVAVTDDKTRIVENKVKKVADTLYKKGSIDSDLKRYLTNGGETSGKLQGNPKLHKPGMPLRTIVNGRNTRQRRWRK
;
A
#
# COMPACT_ATOMS: atom_id res chain seq x y z
N MET A 1 -25.01 -2.33 -5.42
CA MET A 1 -24.32 -1.08 -5.79
C MET A 1 -23.91 -1.24 -7.23
N ASP A 2 -24.24 -0.27 -8.07
CA ASP A 2 -23.81 -0.28 -9.47
C ASP A 2 -22.29 -0.04 -9.60
N ARG A 3 -21.67 -0.62 -10.62
CA ARG A 3 -20.22 -0.54 -10.82
C ARG A 3 -19.76 0.89 -11.14
N GLU A 4 -20.55 1.65 -11.89
CA GLU A 4 -20.20 3.02 -12.26
C GLU A 4 -20.30 3.93 -11.05
N ASP A 5 -21.36 3.77 -10.26
CA ASP A 5 -21.53 4.47 -8.98
C ASP A 5 -20.38 4.17 -8.01
N TYR A 6 -19.92 2.93 -7.97
CA TYR A 6 -18.74 2.52 -7.20
C TYR A 6 -17.47 3.26 -7.63
N VAL A 7 -17.16 3.25 -8.94
CA VAL A 7 -15.97 3.91 -9.50
C VAL A 7 -16.04 5.42 -9.28
N LYS A 8 -17.22 6.03 -9.48
CA LYS A 8 -17.43 7.48 -9.30
C LYS A 8 -17.14 7.90 -7.87
N LYS A 9 -17.65 7.16 -6.88
CA LYS A 9 -17.43 7.47 -5.46
C LYS A 9 -15.96 7.34 -5.06
N LEU A 10 -15.27 6.30 -5.52
CA LEU A 10 -13.82 6.17 -5.28
C LEU A 10 -13.01 7.30 -5.92
N LYS A 11 -13.33 7.69 -7.15
CA LYS A 11 -12.66 8.83 -7.81
C LYS A 11 -12.90 10.14 -7.07
N CYS A 12 -14.12 10.36 -6.59
CA CYS A 12 -14.47 11.55 -5.80
C CYS A 12 -13.65 11.62 -4.51
N GLU A 13 -13.52 10.51 -3.78
CA GLU A 13 -12.71 10.45 -2.56
C GLU A 13 -11.22 10.66 -2.84
N MET A 14 -10.70 10.08 -3.93
CA MET A 14 -9.30 10.25 -4.34
C MET A 14 -8.98 11.64 -4.92
N SER A 15 -9.99 12.45 -5.18
CA SER A 15 -9.81 13.83 -5.64
C SER A 15 -9.55 14.79 -4.48
N ASP A 16 -9.63 14.32 -3.23
CA ASP A 16 -9.24 15.09 -2.05
C ASP A 16 -7.73 15.35 -2.04
N SER A 17 -7.36 16.58 -2.39
CA SER A 17 -5.98 17.05 -2.42
C SER A 17 -5.41 17.39 -1.04
N GLU A 18 -6.23 17.47 0.01
CA GLU A 18 -5.74 17.66 1.38
C GLU A 18 -5.13 16.36 1.91
N THR A 19 -5.77 15.23 1.59
CA THR A 19 -5.34 13.90 2.06
C THR A 19 -4.42 13.17 1.08
N TYR A 20 -4.66 13.29 -0.23
CA TYR A 20 -3.95 12.51 -1.26
C TYR A 20 -3.14 13.38 -2.20
N VAL A 21 -1.97 12.87 -2.59
CA VAL A 21 -1.10 13.48 -3.60
C VAL A 21 -1.10 12.62 -4.84
N ALA A 22 -1.53 13.19 -5.96
CA ALA A 22 -1.43 12.54 -7.26
C ALA A 22 0.04 12.34 -7.64
N VAL A 23 0.35 11.15 -8.17
CA VAL A 23 1.70 10.79 -8.59
C VAL A 23 1.65 10.30 -10.03
N THR A 24 2.61 10.74 -10.84
CA THR A 24 2.75 10.37 -12.26
C THR A 24 3.29 8.96 -12.45
N ASP A 25 4.19 8.53 -11.55
CA ASP A 25 4.96 7.29 -11.70
C ASP A 25 4.88 6.40 -10.46
N ASP A 26 5.12 5.09 -10.65
CA ASP A 26 5.17 4.15 -9.53
C ASP A 26 6.41 4.42 -8.65
N LYS A 27 6.16 4.97 -7.46
CA LYS A 27 7.19 5.27 -6.46
C LYS A 27 7.65 4.05 -5.66
N THR A 28 7.11 2.85 -5.92
CA THR A 28 7.43 1.62 -5.15
C THR A 28 8.94 1.37 -5.11
N ARG A 29 9.61 1.45 -6.27
CA ARG A 29 11.06 1.23 -6.35
C ARG A 29 11.89 2.25 -5.57
N ILE A 30 11.41 3.49 -5.47
CA ILE A 30 12.07 4.54 -4.67
C ILE A 30 11.98 4.18 -3.18
N VAL A 31 10.81 3.75 -2.73
CA VAL A 31 10.59 3.31 -1.34
C VAL A 31 11.40 2.05 -1.03
N GLU A 32 11.41 1.06 -1.94
CA GLU A 32 12.20 -0.16 -1.81
C GLU A 32 13.70 0.16 -1.59
N ASN A 33 14.25 1.06 -2.40
CA ASN A 33 15.65 1.48 -2.29
C ASN A 33 15.95 2.18 -0.96
N LYS A 34 15.03 3.00 -0.45
CA LYS A 34 15.18 3.67 0.85
C LYS A 34 15.20 2.65 1.99
N VAL A 35 14.27 1.70 2.00
CA VAL A 35 14.22 0.65 3.01
C VAL A 35 15.47 -0.22 2.94
N LYS A 36 15.94 -0.58 1.73
CA LYS A 36 17.18 -1.34 1.56
C LYS A 36 18.37 -0.64 2.19
N LYS A 37 18.53 0.67 1.96
CA LYS A 37 19.59 1.48 2.59
C LYS A 37 19.51 1.43 4.11
N VAL A 38 18.31 1.58 4.69
CA VAL A 38 18.12 1.51 6.14
C VAL A 38 18.46 0.12 6.69
N ALA A 39 17.95 -0.94 6.06
CA ALA A 39 18.24 -2.31 6.46
C ALA A 39 19.73 -2.66 6.35
N ASP A 40 20.41 -2.18 5.30
CA ASP A 40 21.86 -2.33 5.15
C ASP A 40 22.62 -1.62 6.28
N THR A 41 22.21 -0.40 6.66
CA THR A 41 22.80 0.33 7.79
C THR A 41 22.59 -0.41 9.11
N LEU A 42 21.38 -0.92 9.38
CA LEU A 42 21.08 -1.67 10.60
C LEU A 42 21.88 -2.97 10.69
N TYR A 43 22.01 -3.69 9.58
CA TYR A 43 22.80 -4.91 9.51
C TYR A 43 24.28 -4.64 9.76
N LYS A 44 24.84 -3.60 9.13
CA LYS A 44 26.25 -3.20 9.35
C LYS A 44 26.54 -2.79 10.79
N LYS A 45 25.54 -2.24 11.49
CA LYS A 45 25.64 -1.91 12.92
C LYS A 45 25.45 -3.12 13.85
N GLY A 46 25.17 -4.30 13.31
CA GLY A 46 24.86 -5.50 14.10
C GLY A 46 23.52 -5.45 14.83
N SER A 47 22.63 -4.52 14.46
CA SER A 47 21.32 -4.36 15.12
C SER A 47 20.27 -5.36 14.63
N ILE A 48 20.49 -5.98 13.47
CA ILE A 48 19.63 -7.01 12.89
C ILE A 48 20.49 -8.12 12.29
N ASP A 49 19.97 -9.34 12.26
CA ASP A 49 20.60 -10.48 11.60
C ASP A 49 20.36 -10.50 10.07
N SER A 50 20.96 -11.48 9.40
CA SER A 50 20.86 -11.64 7.95
C SER A 50 19.47 -12.09 7.49
N ASP A 51 18.71 -12.80 8.34
CA ASP A 51 17.36 -13.28 8.04
C ASP A 51 16.36 -12.13 8.07
N LEU A 52 16.42 -11.29 9.11
CA LEU A 52 15.63 -10.08 9.24
C LEU A 52 16.00 -9.06 8.16
N LYS A 53 17.28 -8.91 7.82
CA LYS A 53 17.69 -8.11 6.67
C LYS A 53 17.03 -8.61 5.38
N ARG A 54 17.13 -9.91 5.10
CA ARG A 54 16.53 -10.54 3.90
C ARG A 54 15.02 -10.33 3.86
N TYR A 55 14.35 -10.48 4.99
CA TYR A 55 12.91 -10.23 5.13
C TYR A 55 12.55 -8.78 4.75
N LEU A 56 13.30 -7.79 5.24
CA LEU A 56 13.04 -6.37 5.00
C LEU A 56 13.39 -5.92 3.57
N THR A 57 14.27 -6.63 2.87
CA THR A 57 14.78 -6.23 1.54
C THR A 57 14.38 -7.15 0.40
N ASN A 58 13.48 -8.11 0.62
CA ASN A 58 12.94 -8.92 -0.47
C ASN A 58 12.27 -8.00 -1.51
N GLY A 59 12.47 -8.32 -2.79
CA GLY A 59 11.97 -7.52 -3.91
C GLY A 59 10.77 -8.15 -4.62
N GLY A 60 10.29 -7.44 -5.65
CA GLY A 60 9.17 -7.87 -6.50
C GLY A 60 7.81 -7.46 -5.92
N GLU A 61 7.77 -6.34 -5.21
CA GLU A 61 6.58 -5.85 -4.54
C GLU A 61 5.86 -4.86 -5.45
N THR A 62 4.52 -4.84 -5.37
CA THR A 62 3.71 -3.85 -6.08
C THR A 62 3.17 -2.81 -5.11
N SER A 63 2.80 -1.64 -5.64
CA SER A 63 2.01 -0.67 -4.89
C SER A 63 0.67 -1.26 -4.45
N GLY A 64 0.22 -0.82 -3.27
CA GLY A 64 -1.10 -1.22 -2.76
C GLY A 64 -2.21 -0.65 -3.65
N LYS A 65 -3.24 -1.44 -3.91
CA LYS A 65 -4.37 -1.02 -4.76
C LYS A 65 -5.53 -0.54 -3.92
N LEU A 66 -6.11 0.60 -4.27
CA LEU A 66 -7.31 1.10 -3.61
C LEU A 66 -8.53 0.24 -3.96
N GLN A 67 -9.36 -0.05 -2.97
CA GLN A 67 -10.66 -0.71 -3.16
C GLN A 67 -11.67 -0.16 -2.15
N GLY A 68 -12.94 -0.08 -2.54
CA GLY A 68 -14.04 0.29 -1.66
C GLY A 68 -14.78 -0.95 -1.17
N ASN A 69 -14.85 -1.15 0.14
CA ASN A 69 -15.68 -2.21 0.71
C ASN A 69 -17.11 -1.67 0.94
N PRO A 70 -18.15 -2.35 0.46
CA PRO A 70 -19.52 -1.90 0.65
C PRO A 70 -19.93 -1.93 2.12
N LYS A 71 -20.45 -0.81 2.63
CA LYS A 71 -21.09 -0.70 3.95
C LYS A 71 -22.60 -0.85 3.79
N LEU A 72 -23.08 -2.09 3.79
CA LEU A 72 -24.52 -2.40 3.61
C LEU A 72 -25.43 -1.83 4.72
N HIS A 73 -24.87 -1.52 5.89
CA HIS A 73 -25.61 -1.09 7.07
C HIS A 73 -25.67 0.44 7.27
N LYS A 74 -25.04 1.25 6.40
CA LYS A 74 -25.04 2.73 6.53
C LYS A 74 -25.71 3.37 5.31
N PRO A 75 -26.96 3.85 5.42
CA PRO A 75 -27.58 4.61 4.34
C PRO A 75 -26.75 5.87 4.03
N GLY A 76 -26.59 6.20 2.75
CA GLY A 76 -25.84 7.37 2.29
C GLY A 76 -24.30 7.25 2.27
N MET A 77 -23.70 6.28 2.96
CA MET A 77 -22.24 6.03 2.94
C MET A 77 -21.92 4.60 2.51
N PRO A 78 -22.01 4.29 1.20
CA PRO A 78 -21.98 2.92 0.75
C PRO A 78 -20.58 2.31 0.76
N LEU A 79 -19.48 3.06 0.92
CA LEU A 79 -18.12 2.51 0.79
C LEU A 79 -17.22 2.82 2.00
N ARG A 80 -16.34 1.87 2.32
CA ARG A 80 -15.11 2.06 3.11
C ARG A 80 -13.93 1.91 2.17
N THR A 81 -13.25 2.99 1.87
CA THR A 81 -12.01 2.93 1.10
C THR A 81 -10.92 2.28 1.92
N ILE A 82 -10.25 1.29 1.33
CA ILE A 82 -9.15 0.54 1.94
C ILE A 82 -8.06 0.30 0.90
N VAL A 83 -6.82 0.17 1.37
CA VAL A 83 -5.69 -0.22 0.52
C VAL A 83 -5.52 -1.74 0.61
N ASN A 84 -5.59 -2.41 -0.54
CA ASN A 84 -5.30 -3.83 -0.68
C ASN A 84 -3.78 -4.05 -0.68
N GLY A 85 -3.29 -4.73 0.35
CA GLY A 85 -1.89 -5.10 0.51
C GLY A 85 -1.46 -6.41 -0.17
N ARG A 86 -2.27 -7.01 -1.05
CA ARG A 86 -1.83 -8.22 -1.78
C ARG A 86 -0.62 -7.89 -2.65
N ASN A 87 0.41 -8.72 -2.56
CA ASN A 87 1.70 -8.55 -3.24
C ASN A 87 2.44 -7.25 -2.88
N THR A 88 2.05 -6.57 -1.79
CA THR A 88 2.83 -5.48 -1.21
C THR A 88 3.81 -6.02 -0.17
N ARG A 89 4.88 -5.28 0.10
CA ARG A 89 5.94 -5.64 1.06
C ARG A 89 5.43 -6.16 2.42
N GLN A 90 4.35 -5.59 2.92
CA GLN A 90 3.83 -5.88 4.26
C GLN A 90 3.17 -7.27 4.39
N ARG A 91 2.87 -7.98 3.29
CA ARG A 91 1.90 -9.09 3.34
C ARG A 91 2.29 -10.34 2.57
N ARG A 92 3.58 -10.62 2.38
CA ARG A 92 4.07 -11.81 1.65
C ARG A 92 4.10 -13.10 2.48
N TRP A 93 3.82 -13.05 3.78
CA TRP A 93 3.77 -14.23 4.65
C TRP A 93 2.39 -14.39 5.30
N ARG A 94 1.46 -14.99 4.55
CA ARG A 94 0.46 -15.87 5.13
C ARG A 94 0.62 -17.21 4.40
N LYS A 95 1.16 -18.20 5.11
CA LYS A 95 1.07 -19.61 4.72
C LYS A 95 -0.40 -20.02 4.70
#